data_AF-A0A2G1BP23-F1
#
_entry.id   AF-A0A2G1BP23-F1
#
_cell.length_a   1.000
_cell.length_b   1.000
_cell.length_c   1.000
_cell.angle_alpha   90.00
_cell.angle_beta   90.00
_cell.angle_gamma   90.00
#
_symmetry.space_group_name_H-M   'P 1'
#
loop_
_entity.id
_entity.type
_entity.pdbx_description
1 polymer ?
#
loop_
_entity_poly.entity_id
_entity_poly.type
_entity_poly.pdbx_seq_one_letter_code
_entity_poly.pdbx_strand_id
1 'polypeptide(L)'
;DRFKAGCFESNGKGNFMDRGSHMPQVWLKERGQEQITLSDDALGQNFVMIGFGVNPAQDLSPELVRQWQAIGGRFMCVAAAGSAHQMAVSGGTWEGFVGREP
;
A
#
# COMPACT_ATOMS: atom_id res chain seq x y z
N ASP A 1 27.22 -22.58 -1.20
CA ASP A 1 25.87 -21.95 -1.19
C ASP A 1 25.88 -20.56 -0.60
N ARG A 2 25.72 -19.54 -1.45
CA ARG A 2 25.81 -18.11 -1.08
C ARG A 2 24.49 -17.49 -0.59
N PHE A 3 23.41 -18.28 -0.50
CA PHE A 3 22.05 -17.80 -0.15
C PHE A 3 21.33 -18.70 0.87
N LYS A 4 22.04 -19.20 1.89
CA LYS A 4 21.44 -20.11 2.90
C LYS A 4 20.29 -19.50 3.73
N ALA A 5 20.10 -18.17 3.69
CA ALA A 5 19.08 -17.46 4.48
C ALA A 5 18.05 -16.68 3.62
N GLY A 6 18.12 -16.75 2.28
CA GLY A 6 17.37 -15.85 1.41
C GLY A 6 17.75 -14.38 1.61
N CYS A 7 17.32 -13.48 0.72
CA CYS A 7 17.57 -12.04 0.84
C CYS A 7 16.51 -11.36 1.73
N PHE A 8 16.15 -12.01 2.84
CA PHE A 8 15.08 -11.55 3.72
C PHE A 8 15.70 -10.89 4.95
N GLU A 9 15.38 -9.63 5.21
CA GLU A 9 15.77 -8.99 6.46
C GLU A 9 14.93 -9.57 7.61
N SER A 10 15.58 -9.95 8.72
CA SER A 10 14.91 -10.44 9.92
C SER A 10 14.01 -9.37 10.55
N ASN A 11 12.73 -9.65 10.76
CA ASN A 11 11.75 -8.69 11.28
C ASN A 11 12.01 -8.35 12.76
N GLY A 12 11.93 -7.05 13.09
CA GLY A 12 11.73 -6.59 14.46
C GLY A 12 10.31 -6.93 14.90
N LYS A 13 10.15 -7.46 16.12
CA LYS A 13 8.88 -7.97 16.66
C LYS A 13 7.75 -6.94 16.56
N GLY A 14 6.82 -7.13 15.63
CA GLY A 14 5.60 -6.35 15.50
C GLY A 14 4.59 -7.09 14.61
N ASN A 15 3.30 -6.96 14.90
CA ASN A 15 2.18 -7.58 14.17
C ASN A 15 1.98 -7.02 12.74
N PHE A 16 3.01 -6.43 12.15
CA PHE A 16 2.94 -5.86 10.81
C PHE A 16 3.66 -6.79 9.86
N MET A 17 2.88 -7.33 8.91
CA MET A 17 3.26 -7.94 7.63
C MET A 17 4.74 -8.33 7.57
N ASP A 18 5.04 -9.61 7.80
CA ASP A 18 6.41 -10.10 7.75
C ASP A 18 7.00 -9.81 6.37
N ARG A 19 8.24 -9.31 6.32
CA ARG A 19 8.93 -9.09 5.03
C ARG A 19 8.94 -10.37 4.20
N GLY A 20 8.50 -10.25 2.94
CA GLY A 20 8.39 -11.39 2.02
C GLY A 20 7.17 -12.29 2.26
N SER A 21 6.34 -12.00 3.27
CA SER A 21 5.03 -12.65 3.41
C SER A 21 4.03 -12.11 2.38
N HIS A 22 2.99 -12.90 2.12
CA HIS A 22 1.86 -12.44 1.34
C HIS A 22 1.09 -11.39 2.12
N MET A 23 0.76 -10.28 1.45
CA MET A 23 -0.16 -9.29 2.00
C MET A 23 -1.55 -9.95 2.21
N PRO A 24 -2.21 -9.72 3.35
CA PRO A 24 -3.59 -10.16 3.54
C PRO A 24 -4.50 -9.60 2.44
N GLN A 25 -5.27 -10.48 1.80
CA GLN A 25 -6.34 -10.10 0.89
C GLN A 25 -7.49 -9.51 1.70
N VAL A 26 -7.67 -8.20 1.59
CA VAL A 26 -8.71 -7.45 2.30
C VAL A 26 -9.49 -6.63 1.30
N TRP A 27 -10.76 -6.39 1.59
CA TRP A 27 -11.59 -5.53 0.76
C TRP A 27 -11.25 -4.06 1.01
N LEU A 28 -10.99 -3.33 -0.06
CA LEU A 28 -10.72 -1.90 -0.06
C LEU A 28 -11.80 -1.17 -0.86
N LYS A 29 -12.17 0.02 -0.40
CA LYS A 29 -13.02 0.95 -1.14
C LYS A 29 -12.21 2.16 -1.54
N GLU A 30 -12.19 2.51 -2.82
CA GLU A 30 -11.52 3.75 -3.25
C GLU A 30 -12.36 4.95 -2.84
N ARG A 31 -11.74 5.94 -2.17
CA ARG A 31 -12.44 7.15 -1.76
C ARG A 31 -12.86 7.94 -3.01
N GLY A 32 -14.16 8.20 -3.13
CA GLY A 32 -14.74 8.90 -4.27
C GLY A 32 -15.30 7.97 -5.34
N GLN A 33 -15.15 6.65 -5.17
CA GLN A 33 -15.83 5.64 -5.96
C GLN A 33 -16.72 4.77 -5.06
N GLU A 34 -17.77 4.20 -5.64
CA GLU A 34 -18.58 3.18 -4.96
C GLU A 34 -17.98 1.78 -5.08
N GLN A 35 -16.96 1.61 -5.93
CA GLN A 35 -16.35 0.32 -6.18
C GLN A 35 -15.56 -0.19 -4.98
N ILE A 36 -15.83 -1.44 -4.62
CA ILE A 36 -15.10 -2.23 -3.63
C ILE A 36 -14.28 -3.25 -4.40
N THR A 37 -12.99 -3.32 -4.07
CA THR A 37 -11.99 -4.13 -4.79
C THR A 37 -11.12 -4.85 -3.78
N LEU A 38 -10.61 -6.03 -4.13
CA LEU A 38 -9.63 -6.71 -3.29
C LEU A 38 -8.31 -5.94 -3.27
N SER A 39 -7.57 -6.07 -2.17
CA SER A 39 -6.34 -5.32 -1.96
C SER A 39 -5.25 -5.66 -2.98
N ASP A 40 -5.18 -6.90 -3.46
CA ASP A 40 -4.27 -7.31 -4.52
C ASP A 40 -4.60 -6.67 -5.87
N ASP A 41 -5.88 -6.63 -6.25
CA ASP A 41 -6.36 -5.95 -7.45
C ASP A 41 -6.12 -4.43 -7.37
N ALA A 42 -6.31 -3.82 -6.20
CA ALA A 42 -6.06 -2.40 -5.97
C ALA A 42 -4.56 -2.04 -6.10
N LEU A 43 -3.67 -2.93 -5.64
CA LEU A 43 -2.22 -2.79 -5.85
C LEU A 43 -1.84 -2.95 -7.34
N GLY A 44 -2.51 -3.87 -8.02
CA GLY A 44 -2.23 -4.22 -9.41
C GLY A 44 -0.84 -4.82 -9.57
N GLN A 45 -0.23 -4.60 -10.74
CA GLN A 45 1.05 -5.23 -11.12
C GLN A 45 2.28 -4.33 -10.87
N ASN A 46 2.09 -3.18 -10.24
CA ASN A 46 3.16 -2.19 -10.05
C ASN A 46 3.84 -2.38 -8.69
N PHE A 47 5.05 -1.83 -8.55
CA PHE A 47 5.62 -1.63 -7.22
C PHE A 47 4.83 -0.52 -6.51
N VAL A 48 4.23 -0.83 -5.36
CA VAL A 48 3.40 0.13 -4.62
C VAL A 48 4.01 0.41 -3.26
N MET A 49 4.21 1.69 -2.96
CA MET A 49 4.51 2.15 -1.62
C MET A 49 3.20 2.51 -0.92
N ILE A 50 2.90 1.81 0.18
CA ILE A 50 1.64 1.95 0.92
C ILE A 50 1.89 2.74 2.19
N GLY A 51 1.16 3.85 2.37
CA GLY A 51 1.05 4.56 3.63
C GLY A 51 -0.24 4.17 4.36
N PHE A 52 -0.13 3.64 5.57
CA PHE A 52 -1.32 3.38 6.39
C PHE A 52 -1.69 4.64 7.18
N GLY A 53 -2.73 5.35 6.72
CA GLY A 53 -3.19 6.61 7.31
C GLY A 53 -2.24 7.81 7.12
N VAL A 54 -1.23 7.67 6.26
CA VAL A 54 -0.21 8.70 5.99
C VAL A 54 0.08 8.80 4.50
N ASN A 55 0.64 9.93 4.05
CA ASN A 55 1.07 10.06 2.67
C ASN A 55 2.49 9.47 2.59
N PRO A 56 2.70 8.34 1.91
CA PRO A 56 4.00 7.68 1.85
C PRO A 56 5.08 8.53 1.14
N ALA A 57 4.68 9.54 0.35
CA ALA A 57 5.60 10.44 -0.33
C ALA A 57 5.94 11.71 0.47
N GLN A 58 5.32 11.95 1.64
CA GLN A 58 5.43 13.24 2.34
C GLN A 58 6.87 13.62 2.75
N ASP A 59 7.68 12.62 3.10
CA ASP A 59 9.05 12.81 3.58
C ASP A 59 10.10 12.51 2.50
N LEU A 60 9.64 12.17 1.28
CA LEU A 60 10.52 11.88 0.16
C LEU A 60 10.86 13.17 -0.58
N SER A 61 12.11 13.26 -1.06
CA SER A 61 12.49 14.36 -1.93
C SER A 61 11.70 14.30 -3.25
N PRO A 62 11.41 15.45 -3.88
CA PRO A 62 10.73 15.47 -5.19
C PRO A 62 11.47 14.65 -6.26
N GLU A 63 12.80 14.61 -6.18
CA GLU A 63 13.64 13.79 -7.06
C GLU A 63 13.37 12.30 -6.87
N LEU A 64 13.30 11.83 -5.63
CA LEU A 64 13.06 10.43 -5.32
C LEU A 64 11.64 10.00 -5.71
N VAL A 65 10.64 10.87 -5.49
CA VAL A 65 9.27 10.65 -5.96
C VAL A 65 9.24 10.49 -7.48
N ARG A 66 9.94 11.38 -8.20
CA ARG A 66 10.04 11.31 -9.66
C ARG A 66 10.73 10.04 -10.14
N GLN A 67 11.85 9.66 -9.52
CA GLN A 67 12.59 8.43 -9.87
C GLN A 67 11.76 7.18 -9.61
N TRP A 68 11.06 7.13 -8.47
CA TRP A 68 10.14 6.05 -8.14
C TRP A 68 9.03 5.91 -9.18
N GLN A 69 8.39 7.02 -9.55
CA GLN A 69 7.35 7.01 -10.59
C GLN A 69 7.91 6.65 -11.97
N ALA A 70 9.13 7.09 -12.30
CA ALA A 70 9.78 6.81 -13.57
C ALA A 70 10.06 5.31 -13.78
N ILE A 71 10.24 4.53 -12.70
CA ILE A 71 10.38 3.06 -12.77
C ILE A 71 9.03 2.33 -12.67
N GLY A 72 7.89 3.05 -12.73
CA GLY A 72 6.55 2.48 -12.61
C GLY A 72 6.06 2.32 -11.16
N GLY A 73 6.77 2.90 -10.19
CA GLY A 73 6.36 2.91 -8.80
C GLY A 73 5.11 3.76 -8.56
N ARG A 74 4.19 3.25 -7.74
CA ARG A 74 2.97 3.96 -7.32
C ARG A 74 2.97 4.22 -5.83
N PHE A 75 2.20 5.23 -5.41
CA PHE A 75 1.95 5.55 -4.01
C PHE A 75 0.47 5.32 -3.70
N MET A 76 0.17 4.56 -2.66
CA MET A 76 -1.18 4.28 -2.20
C MET A 76 -1.33 4.65 -0.72
N CYS A 77 -2.45 5.22 -0.34
CA CYS A 77 -2.78 5.44 1.06
C CYS A 77 -3.96 4.55 1.44
N VAL A 78 -3.81 3.76 2.50
CA VAL A 78 -4.91 2.97 3.08
C VAL A 78 -5.26 3.57 4.43
N ALA A 79 -6.43 4.20 4.52
CA ALA A 79 -6.94 4.81 5.73
C ALA A 79 -7.98 3.89 6.41
N ALA A 80 -8.19 4.10 7.71
CA ALA A 80 -9.30 3.46 8.40
C ALA A 80 -10.63 3.98 7.84
N ALA A 81 -11.65 3.12 7.78
CA ALA A 81 -12.99 3.47 7.30
C ALA A 81 -13.53 4.73 8.02
N GLY A 82 -13.97 5.71 7.25
CA GLY A 82 -14.52 6.96 7.78
C GLY A 82 -13.48 8.04 8.11
N SER A 83 -12.19 7.82 7.80
CA SER A 83 -11.14 8.80 8.08
C SER A 83 -11.17 9.95 7.07
N ALA A 84 -11.47 11.18 7.48
CA ALA A 84 -11.58 12.35 6.59
C ALA A 84 -10.28 12.79 5.88
N HIS A 85 -9.16 12.06 6.03
CA HIS A 85 -7.91 12.39 5.36
C HIS A 85 -7.99 12.05 3.87
N GLN A 86 -8.01 13.08 3.04
CA GLN A 86 -7.83 12.98 1.60
C GLN A 86 -6.37 13.29 1.28
N MET A 87 -5.68 12.34 0.67
CA MET A 87 -4.28 12.50 0.30
C MET A 87 -4.14 12.37 -1.22
N ALA A 88 -3.54 13.37 -1.85
CA ALA A 88 -3.22 13.35 -3.27
C ALA A 88 -2.02 12.42 -3.50
N VAL A 89 -2.29 11.12 -3.59
CA VAL A 89 -1.32 10.09 -3.96
C VAL A 89 -1.66 9.53 -5.34
N SER A 90 -0.64 9.23 -6.15
CA SER A 90 -0.80 8.73 -7.53
C SER A 90 -1.64 7.45 -7.68
N GLY A 91 -1.81 6.68 -6.61
CA GLY A 91 -2.60 5.45 -6.55
C GLY A 91 -3.93 5.57 -5.83
N GLY A 92 -4.38 6.78 -5.50
CA GLY A 92 -5.65 7.00 -4.81
C GLY A 92 -5.59 6.76 -3.30
N THR A 93 -6.62 7.28 -2.61
CA THR A 93 -6.84 7.02 -1.18
C THR A 93 -7.88 5.91 -1.06
N TRP A 94 -7.56 4.87 -0.30
CA TRP A 94 -8.39 3.70 -0.08
C TRP A 94 -8.80 3.61 1.38
N GLU A 95 -9.97 3.05 1.64
CA GLU A 95 -10.46 2.75 2.96
C GLU A 95 -10.69 1.25 3.13
N GLY A 96 -10.39 0.71 4.30
CA GLY A 96 -10.76 -0.67 4.63
C GLY A 96 -12.29 -0.85 4.61
N PHE A 97 -12.77 -1.86 3.89
CA PHE A 97 -14.19 -2.22 3.87
C PHE A 97 -14.46 -3.38 4.82
N VAL A 98 -15.32 -3.14 5.81
CA VAL A 98 -15.76 -4.15 6.80
C VAL A 98 -17.20 -4.55 6.50
N GLY A 99 -17.43 -5.16 5.34
CA GLY A 99 -18.71 -5.76 4.98
C GLY A 99 -18.52 -7.20 4.53
N ARG A 100 -19.61 -8.00 4.55
CA ARG A 100 -19.63 -9.26 3.78
C ARG A 100 -19.57 -8.90 2.29
N GLU A 101 -18.99 -9.81 1.49
CA GLU A 101 -18.74 -9.66 0.06
C GLU A 101 -19.83 -8.85 -0.67
N PRO A 102 -19.44 -7.92 -1.57
CA PRO A 102 -20.38 -7.03 -2.27
C PRO A 102 -21.39 -7.77 -3.15
#